data_AF-A0A091GR23-F1
#
_entry.id   AF-A0A091GR23-F1
#
_cell.length_a   1.000
_cell.length_b   1.000
_cell.length_c   1.000
_cell.angle_alpha   90.00
_cell.angle_beta   90.00
_cell.angle_gamma   90.00
#
_symmetry.space_group_name_H-M   'P 1'
#
loop_
_entity.id
_entity.type
_entity.pdbx_description
1 polymer ?
#
loop_
_entity_poly.entity_id
_entity_poly.type
_entity_poly.pdbx_seq_one_letter_code
_entity_poly.pdbx_strand_id
1 'polypeptide(L)'
;FFFSVIKNSQHNEADRIFIGRIGISVIYSYHKVLQWIKGRKVLDKLYELQIHFTVLKGLTDAGRFASRCQIVNKAAEFFIQTGSLDGATWVLRESEWTTNAPLWPCNKTDILDRHNLLCTLVHKYLRRNLYRQALEVLQNLPGFQNDSDTTDVSQYSCLFNKLINACFESKNLGISSSAVDFMLSKNIAIDFSVLRGLITALGRNSLWSKARTYYKSALSLGCYLPLQGNFYHERLMMPSYLSEVEMLLAIEVFLVSNANYIQSPMAISHTLQIILKRCEDQTVQNNGDYQASVERLTLAARISDPKLFLKHMTVNINREEVYSLELTSALKWLQENMKWAGKVWLF
;
A
#
# COMPACT_ATOMS: atom_id res chain seq x y z
N PHE A 1 5.45 -30.59 35.13
CA PHE A 1 6.88 -30.25 35.13
C PHE A 1 7.10 -28.74 35.01
N PHE A 2 6.91 -28.07 33.86
CA PHE A 2 7.14 -26.62 33.72
C PHE A 2 6.42 -25.76 34.78
N PHE A 3 5.11 -25.93 34.94
CA PHE A 3 4.34 -25.22 35.98
C PHE A 3 4.73 -25.58 37.43
N SER A 4 5.38 -26.72 37.62
CA SER A 4 5.89 -27.14 38.93
C SER A 4 7.21 -26.41 39.26
N VAL A 5 8.03 -26.11 38.25
CA VAL A 5 9.30 -25.35 38.40
C VAL A 5 9.06 -23.88 38.72
N ILE A 6 7.96 -23.30 38.21
CA ILE A 6 7.62 -21.88 38.42
C ILE A 6 7.13 -21.56 39.84
N LYS A 7 6.60 -22.54 40.59
CA LYS A 7 5.96 -22.30 41.89
C LYS A 7 6.94 -21.91 43.03
N ASN A 8 8.26 -21.97 42.84
CA ASN A 8 9.23 -22.02 43.94
C ASN A 8 10.34 -20.94 43.93
N SER A 9 10.24 -19.81 43.24
CA SER A 9 11.33 -18.81 43.30
C SER A 9 10.89 -17.34 43.37
N GLN A 10 11.53 -16.60 44.28
CA GLN A 10 11.80 -15.18 44.08
C GLN A 10 12.79 -15.11 42.91
N HIS A 11 12.26 -14.95 41.68
CA HIS A 11 13.02 -15.17 40.46
C HIS A 11 14.13 -14.13 40.27
N ASN A 12 15.37 -14.49 40.64
CA ASN A 12 16.55 -13.78 40.18
C ASN A 12 16.75 -13.97 38.66
N GLU A 13 17.67 -13.23 38.06
CA GLU A 13 17.89 -13.26 36.60
C GLU A 13 18.28 -14.65 36.07
N ALA A 14 19.09 -15.40 36.82
CA ALA A 14 19.52 -16.74 36.45
C ALA A 14 18.34 -17.74 36.40
N ASP A 15 17.42 -17.65 37.37
CA ASP A 15 16.20 -18.46 37.41
C ASP A 15 15.30 -18.15 36.20
N ARG A 16 15.16 -16.87 35.83
CA ARG A 16 14.37 -16.46 34.66
C ARG A 16 14.94 -17.01 33.36
N ILE A 17 16.27 -16.94 33.19
CA ILE A 17 16.95 -17.53 32.04
C ILE A 17 16.68 -19.03 32.01
N PHE A 18 16.87 -19.73 33.13
CA PHE A 18 16.67 -21.17 33.20
C PHE A 18 15.23 -21.58 32.85
N ILE A 19 14.23 -20.89 33.43
CA ILE A 19 12.80 -21.09 33.13
C ILE A 19 12.52 -20.84 31.64
N GLY A 20 13.08 -19.78 31.06
CA GLY A 20 12.95 -19.49 29.63
C GLY A 20 13.46 -20.63 28.74
N ARG A 21 14.65 -21.16 29.06
CA ARG A 21 15.25 -22.28 28.32
C ARG A 21 14.45 -23.57 28.46
N ILE A 22 13.89 -23.87 29.64
CA ILE A 22 12.93 -24.99 29.81
C ILE A 22 11.68 -24.74 28.97
N GLY A 23 11.13 -23.53 29.02
CA GLY A 23 9.93 -23.15 28.28
C GLY A 23 10.07 -23.42 26.78
N ILE A 24 11.20 -23.01 26.19
CA ILE A 24 11.52 -23.29 24.79
C ILE A 24 11.54 -24.80 24.50
N SER A 25 12.26 -25.59 25.32
CA SER A 25 12.29 -27.06 25.16
C SER A 25 10.90 -27.67 25.16
N VAL A 26 10.03 -27.22 26.07
CA VAL A 26 8.64 -27.72 26.20
C VAL A 26 7.78 -27.31 25.02
N ILE A 27 7.90 -26.06 24.55
CA ILE A 27 7.20 -25.54 23.37
C ILE A 27 7.56 -26.38 22.13
N TYR A 28 8.83 -26.75 21.95
CA TYR A 28 9.26 -27.62 20.86
C TYR A 28 8.66 -29.02 20.94
N SER A 29 8.63 -29.61 22.14
CA SER A 29 7.97 -30.90 22.36
C SER A 29 6.49 -30.84 22.00
N TYR A 30 5.78 -29.80 22.44
CA TYR A 30 4.36 -29.62 22.13
C TYR A 30 4.11 -29.30 20.66
N HIS A 31 5.04 -28.61 19.99
CA HIS A 31 4.92 -28.31 18.56
C HIS A 31 4.95 -29.59 17.74
N LYS A 32 5.88 -30.51 18.06
CA LYS A 32 6.01 -31.82 17.39
C LYS A 32 4.73 -32.67 17.45
N VAL A 33 3.95 -32.54 18.52
CA VAL A 33 2.68 -33.28 18.71
C VAL A 33 1.43 -32.39 18.58
N LEU A 34 1.58 -31.20 17.99
CA LEU A 34 0.48 -30.25 17.70
C LEU A 34 -0.40 -29.90 18.92
N GLN A 35 0.17 -29.87 20.12
CA GLN A 35 -0.53 -29.56 21.37
C GLN A 35 -0.66 -28.04 21.57
N TRP A 36 -1.41 -27.38 20.69
CA TRP A 36 -1.47 -25.91 20.59
C TRP A 36 -1.83 -25.20 21.90
N ILE A 37 -2.87 -25.67 22.58
CA ILE A 37 -3.35 -25.07 23.84
C ILE A 37 -2.29 -25.19 24.94
N LYS A 38 -1.58 -26.32 25.01
CA LYS A 38 -0.53 -26.52 26.03
C LYS A 38 0.68 -25.64 25.76
N GLY A 39 1.13 -25.54 24.51
CA GLY A 39 2.22 -24.64 24.14
C GLY A 39 1.87 -23.18 24.39
N ARG A 40 0.64 -22.76 24.06
CA ARG A 40 0.15 -21.40 24.38
C ARG A 40 0.24 -21.11 25.88
N LYS A 41 -0.23 -22.01 26.75
CA LYS A 41 -0.14 -21.82 28.21
C LYS A 41 1.29 -21.64 28.72
N VAL A 42 2.27 -22.28 28.07
CA VAL A 42 3.69 -22.07 28.39
C VAL A 42 4.13 -20.66 27.98
N LEU A 43 3.79 -20.23 26.77
CA LEU A 43 4.09 -18.88 26.26
C LEU A 43 3.42 -17.77 27.10
N ASP A 44 2.15 -17.93 27.45
CA ASP A 44 1.42 -16.99 28.30
C ASP A 44 2.12 -16.82 29.65
N LYS A 45 2.69 -17.91 30.19
CA LYS A 45 3.41 -17.86 31.47
C LYS A 45 4.81 -17.25 31.33
N LEU A 46 5.51 -17.49 30.23
CA LEU A 46 6.78 -16.80 29.93
C LEU A 46 6.56 -15.28 29.80
N TYR A 47 5.45 -14.89 29.17
CA TYR A 47 5.03 -13.50 29.06
C TYR A 47 4.70 -12.88 30.42
N GLU A 48 3.88 -13.55 31.24
CA GLU A 48 3.51 -13.10 32.59
C GLU A 48 4.74 -12.88 33.49
N LEU A 49 5.76 -13.74 33.34
CA LEU A 49 7.02 -13.64 34.09
C LEU A 49 8.03 -12.66 33.45
N GLN A 50 7.66 -11.98 32.37
CA GLN A 50 8.53 -11.06 31.61
C GLN A 50 9.86 -11.70 31.21
N ILE A 51 9.81 -12.94 30.73
CA ILE A 51 11.00 -13.67 30.28
C ILE A 51 11.22 -13.44 28.79
N HIS A 52 12.34 -12.82 28.44
CA HIS A 52 12.78 -12.58 27.06
C HIS A 52 13.29 -13.85 26.38
N PHE A 53 12.39 -14.79 26.11
CA PHE A 53 12.78 -16.11 25.60
C PHE A 53 13.21 -16.07 24.12
N THR A 54 12.87 -15.03 23.36
CA THR A 54 13.22 -14.90 21.93
C THR A 54 14.72 -14.72 21.67
N VAL A 55 15.52 -14.50 22.72
CA VAL A 55 17.00 -14.42 22.67
C VAL A 55 17.69 -15.61 23.34
N LEU A 56 16.93 -16.61 23.81
CA LEU A 56 17.47 -17.77 24.53
C LEU A 56 17.41 -19.05 23.70
N LYS A 57 18.31 -20.00 23.95
CA LYS A 57 18.26 -21.36 23.40
C LYS A 57 17.66 -22.35 24.38
N GLY A 58 16.91 -23.34 23.90
CA GLY A 58 16.38 -24.42 24.72
C GLY A 58 17.46 -25.25 25.42
N LEU A 59 17.04 -26.10 26.36
CA LEU A 59 17.95 -27.01 27.07
C LEU A 59 18.21 -28.32 26.33
N THR A 60 17.25 -28.77 25.52
CA THR A 60 17.22 -30.11 24.93
C THR A 60 17.20 -30.06 23.42
N ASP A 61 17.94 -30.99 22.78
CA ASP A 61 18.10 -31.26 21.34
C ASP A 61 17.48 -30.22 20.41
N ALA A 62 16.22 -30.40 20.01
CA ALA A 62 15.57 -29.56 19.00
C ALA A 62 15.49 -28.08 19.40
N GLY A 63 15.29 -27.75 20.68
CA GLY A 63 15.29 -26.38 21.18
C GLY A 63 16.70 -25.82 21.42
N ARG A 64 17.69 -26.69 21.68
CA ARG A 64 19.09 -26.31 21.93
C ARG A 64 19.80 -25.86 20.65
N PHE A 65 19.53 -26.54 19.54
CA PHE A 65 20.13 -26.26 18.24
C PHE A 65 19.26 -25.39 17.33
N ALA A 66 18.09 -24.96 17.80
CA ALA A 66 17.20 -24.11 17.05
C ALA A 66 17.87 -22.79 16.63
N SER A 67 17.50 -22.30 15.45
CA SER A 67 17.77 -20.91 15.09
C SER A 67 16.83 -19.97 15.85
N ARG A 68 17.20 -18.68 15.94
CA ARG A 68 16.32 -17.66 16.55
C ARG A 68 14.97 -17.62 15.84
N CYS A 69 14.99 -17.69 14.50
CA CYS A 69 13.78 -17.71 13.69
C CYS A 69 12.88 -18.90 14.02
N GLN A 70 13.43 -20.11 14.22
CA GLN A 70 12.61 -21.27 14.55
C GLN A 70 11.87 -21.10 15.88
N ILE A 71 12.54 -20.53 16.90
CA ILE A 71 11.92 -20.28 18.21
C ILE A 71 10.79 -19.26 18.06
N VAL A 72 11.06 -18.13 17.39
CA VAL A 72 10.08 -17.07 17.16
C VAL A 72 8.91 -17.57 16.31
N ASN A 73 9.18 -18.29 15.21
CA ASN A 73 8.17 -18.82 14.29
C ASN A 73 7.23 -19.78 15.01
N LYS A 74 7.78 -20.76 15.75
CA LYS A 74 6.95 -21.73 16.49
C LYS A 74 6.13 -21.06 17.58
N ALA A 75 6.71 -20.10 18.31
CA ALA A 75 5.99 -19.36 19.34
C ALA A 75 4.82 -18.55 18.76
N ALA A 76 5.05 -17.80 17.69
CA ALA A 76 4.01 -17.07 16.99
C ALA A 76 2.94 -18.02 16.40
N GLU A 77 3.34 -19.20 15.90
CA GLU A 77 2.40 -20.20 15.38
C GLU A 77 1.44 -20.71 16.46
N PHE A 78 1.92 -20.99 17.69
CA PHE A 78 1.03 -21.37 18.80
C PHE A 78 -0.08 -20.34 19.04
N PHE A 79 0.25 -19.05 18.99
CA PHE A 79 -0.72 -17.98 19.13
C PHE A 79 -1.69 -17.92 17.93
N ILE A 80 -1.18 -18.05 16.70
CA ILE A 80 -2.00 -18.08 15.47
C ILE A 80 -2.98 -19.25 15.46
N GLN A 81 -2.55 -20.45 15.85
CA GLN A 81 -3.37 -21.66 15.88
C GLN A 81 -4.43 -21.62 16.98
N THR A 82 -4.17 -20.89 18.06
CA THR A 82 -5.13 -20.68 19.15
C THR A 82 -5.97 -19.40 19.00
N GLY A 83 -5.86 -18.71 17.85
CA GLY A 83 -6.68 -17.54 17.51
C GLY A 83 -6.26 -16.22 18.15
N SER A 84 -5.13 -16.19 18.87
CA SER A 84 -4.56 -14.99 19.49
C SER A 84 -3.64 -14.28 18.50
N LEU A 85 -4.15 -13.28 17.78
CA LEU A 85 -3.31 -12.51 16.84
C LEU A 85 -2.37 -11.55 17.57
N ASP A 86 -2.83 -10.98 18.69
CA ASP A 86 -2.02 -10.06 19.49
C ASP A 86 -0.81 -10.76 20.11
N GLY A 87 -0.99 -12.00 20.59
CA GLY A 87 0.13 -12.81 21.08
C GLY A 87 1.14 -13.12 19.99
N ALA A 88 0.69 -13.43 18.77
CA ALA A 88 1.58 -13.69 17.65
C ALA A 88 2.41 -12.44 17.29
N THR A 89 1.75 -11.29 17.20
CA THR A 89 2.39 -10.01 16.90
C THR A 89 3.30 -9.53 18.02
N TRP A 90 2.94 -9.80 19.29
CA TRP A 90 3.82 -9.52 20.42
C TRP A 90 5.16 -10.26 20.28
N VAL A 91 5.14 -11.58 20.03
CA VAL A 91 6.38 -12.36 19.85
C VAL A 91 7.22 -11.80 18.69
N LEU A 92 6.57 -11.44 17.58
CA LEU A 92 7.25 -10.89 16.40
C LEU A 92 7.89 -9.53 16.70
N ARG A 93 7.16 -8.61 17.36
CA ARG A 93 7.68 -7.30 17.79
C ARG A 93 8.81 -7.42 18.81
N GLU A 94 8.68 -8.31 19.78
CA GLU A 94 9.74 -8.56 20.77
C GLU A 94 11.02 -9.06 20.11
N SER A 95 10.90 -9.84 19.03
CA SER A 95 12.04 -10.26 18.21
C SER A 95 12.54 -9.19 17.22
N GLU A 96 11.97 -7.97 17.27
CA GLU A 96 12.21 -6.88 16.31
C GLU A 96 11.95 -7.29 14.85
N TRP A 97 11.08 -8.27 14.65
CA TRP A 97 10.81 -8.92 13.36
C TRP A 97 12.03 -9.59 12.70
N THR A 98 13.18 -9.60 13.36
CA THR A 98 14.46 -9.99 12.76
C THR A 98 14.43 -11.42 12.23
N THR A 99 14.88 -11.57 10.98
CA THR A 99 15.09 -12.85 10.30
C THR A 99 16.56 -13.24 10.24
N ASN A 100 17.48 -12.36 10.64
CA ASN A 100 18.89 -12.67 10.67
C ASN A 100 19.57 -11.85 11.77
N ALA A 101 20.34 -12.53 12.62
CA ALA A 101 21.20 -11.90 13.62
C ALA A 101 22.62 -12.47 13.44
N PRO A 102 23.67 -11.63 13.35
CA PRO A 102 25.03 -12.10 13.03
C PRO A 102 25.55 -13.22 13.95
N LEU A 103 25.15 -13.19 15.22
CA LEU A 103 25.56 -14.16 16.24
C LEU A 103 24.70 -15.44 16.25
N TRP A 104 23.55 -15.44 15.56
CA TRP A 104 22.60 -16.56 15.55
C TRP A 104 21.79 -16.59 14.24
N PRO A 105 22.44 -16.99 13.13
CA PRO A 105 21.86 -16.85 11.80
C PRO A 105 20.66 -17.79 11.62
N CYS A 106 19.71 -17.35 10.79
CA CYS A 106 18.63 -18.20 10.31
C CYS A 106 18.98 -18.75 8.93
N ASN A 107 18.58 -19.99 8.67
CA ASN A 107 18.81 -20.60 7.36
C ASN A 107 17.67 -20.26 6.38
N LYS A 108 17.82 -20.64 5.10
CA LYS A 108 16.82 -20.37 4.06
C LYS A 108 15.45 -21.00 4.36
N THR A 109 15.41 -22.18 4.97
CA THR A 109 14.14 -22.83 5.35
C THR A 109 13.42 -22.06 6.45
N ASP A 110 14.15 -21.50 7.42
CA ASP A 110 13.57 -20.71 8.50
C ASP A 110 12.96 -19.39 7.98
N ILE A 111 13.60 -18.80 6.96
CA ILE A 111 13.11 -17.60 6.26
C ILE A 111 11.83 -17.91 5.49
N LEU A 112 11.77 -19.05 4.79
CA LEU A 112 10.56 -19.50 4.10
C LEU A 112 9.41 -19.78 5.09
N ASP A 113 9.70 -20.41 6.22
CA ASP A 113 8.72 -20.64 7.28
C ASP A 113 8.22 -19.31 7.86
N ARG A 114 9.11 -18.33 8.06
CA ARG A 114 8.72 -16.97 8.47
C ARG A 114 7.81 -16.33 7.43
N HIS A 115 8.15 -16.41 6.15
CA HIS A 115 7.31 -15.91 5.06
C HIS A 115 5.89 -16.50 5.15
N ASN A 116 5.77 -17.83 5.20
CA ASN A 116 4.47 -18.51 5.25
C ASN A 116 3.64 -18.13 6.49
N LEU A 117 4.31 -18.01 7.64
CA LEU A 117 3.71 -17.58 8.89
C LEU A 117 3.16 -16.15 8.80
N LEU A 118 3.96 -15.20 8.32
CA LEU A 118 3.56 -13.80 8.19
C LEU A 118 2.44 -13.63 7.14
N CYS A 119 2.52 -14.34 6.01
CA CYS A 119 1.45 -14.40 5.03
C CYS A 119 0.14 -14.90 5.67
N THR A 120 0.19 -15.96 6.47
CA THR A 120 -0.98 -16.47 7.22
C THR A 120 -1.54 -15.42 8.19
N LEU A 121 -0.66 -14.71 8.89
CA LEU A 121 -1.03 -13.67 9.84
C LEU A 121 -1.72 -12.47 9.14
N VAL A 122 -1.20 -12.03 7.99
CA VAL A 122 -1.83 -10.99 7.15
C VAL A 122 -3.25 -11.39 6.76
N HIS A 123 -3.44 -12.59 6.23
CA HIS A 123 -4.79 -13.06 5.84
C HIS A 123 -5.74 -13.11 7.04
N LYS A 124 -5.27 -13.50 8.21
CA LYS A 124 -6.07 -13.50 9.45
C LYS A 124 -6.44 -12.08 9.89
N TYR A 125 -5.53 -11.11 9.77
CA TYR A 125 -5.81 -9.71 10.06
C TYR A 125 -6.81 -9.10 9.07
N LEU A 126 -6.63 -9.34 7.77
CA LEU A 126 -7.55 -8.89 6.73
C LEU A 126 -8.97 -9.43 6.96
N ARG A 127 -9.11 -10.72 7.29
CA ARG A 127 -10.42 -11.34 7.59
C ARG A 127 -11.13 -10.71 8.80
N ARG A 128 -10.38 -10.07 9.71
CA ARG A 128 -10.91 -9.37 10.89
C ARG A 128 -10.97 -7.85 10.71
N ASN A 129 -10.74 -7.34 9.49
CA ASN A 129 -10.68 -5.90 9.18
C ASN A 129 -9.63 -5.12 9.99
N LEU A 130 -8.55 -5.79 10.40
CA LEU A 130 -7.45 -5.22 11.17
C LEU A 130 -6.33 -4.75 10.23
N TYR A 131 -6.64 -3.75 9.41
CA TYR A 131 -5.78 -3.33 8.29
C TYR A 131 -4.44 -2.73 8.72
N ARG A 132 -4.39 -2.05 9.89
CA ARG A 132 -3.15 -1.45 10.40
C ARG A 132 -2.14 -2.54 10.77
N GLN A 133 -2.61 -3.57 11.46
CA GLN A 133 -1.81 -4.73 11.83
C GLN A 133 -1.41 -5.54 10.60
N ALA A 134 -2.30 -5.68 9.62
CA ALA A 134 -1.96 -6.31 8.34
C ALA A 134 -0.81 -5.55 7.63
N LEU A 135 -0.88 -4.22 7.57
CA LEU A 135 0.18 -3.40 6.98
C LEU A 135 1.50 -3.55 7.73
N GLU A 136 1.48 -3.51 9.06
CA GLU A 136 2.69 -3.69 9.87
C GLU A 136 3.38 -5.02 9.59
N VAL A 137 2.61 -6.11 9.48
CA VAL A 137 3.17 -7.43 9.13
C VAL A 137 3.74 -7.41 7.71
N LEU A 138 3.05 -6.80 6.75
CA LEU A 138 3.52 -6.71 5.36
C LEU A 138 4.84 -5.94 5.24
N GLN A 139 5.01 -4.86 5.99
CA GLN A 139 6.23 -4.06 6.01
C GLN A 139 7.43 -4.81 6.59
N ASN A 140 7.19 -5.88 7.35
CA ASN A 140 8.21 -6.71 8.00
C ASN A 140 8.34 -8.11 7.37
N LEU A 141 7.83 -8.31 6.15
CA LEU A 141 8.07 -9.53 5.40
C LEU A 141 9.57 -9.70 5.08
N PRO A 142 10.07 -10.95 4.99
CA PRO A 142 11.47 -11.21 4.64
C PRO A 142 11.85 -10.57 3.30
N GLY A 143 13.05 -9.97 3.23
CA GLY A 143 13.52 -9.22 2.06
C GLY A 143 13.48 -7.68 2.22
N PHE A 144 12.71 -7.12 3.16
CA PHE A 144 12.64 -5.66 3.32
C PHE A 144 13.67 -5.06 4.29
N GLN A 145 14.17 -5.85 5.24
CA GLN A 145 15.06 -5.39 6.31
C GLN A 145 16.55 -5.59 5.99
N ASN A 146 16.92 -6.62 5.22
CA ASN A 146 18.30 -6.93 4.88
C ASN A 146 18.48 -6.92 3.36
N ASP A 147 19.35 -6.06 2.84
CA ASP A 147 19.69 -5.98 1.40
C ASP A 147 20.37 -7.26 0.85
N SER A 148 20.74 -8.19 1.75
CA SER A 148 21.35 -9.48 1.42
C SER A 148 20.36 -10.64 1.33
N ASP A 149 19.09 -10.43 1.71
CA ASP A 149 18.07 -11.46 1.59
C ASP A 149 17.73 -11.66 0.11
N THR A 150 18.05 -12.83 -0.44
CA THR A 150 17.73 -13.24 -1.83
C THR A 150 16.23 -13.37 -2.12
N THR A 151 15.38 -12.82 -1.26
CA THR A 151 13.93 -12.98 -1.35
C THR A 151 13.41 -11.95 -2.33
N ASP A 152 12.81 -12.41 -3.42
CA ASP A 152 12.14 -11.54 -4.38
C ASP A 152 10.96 -10.83 -3.71
N VAL A 153 11.13 -9.54 -3.41
CA VAL A 153 10.10 -8.72 -2.77
C VAL A 153 8.91 -8.43 -3.70
N SER A 154 9.06 -8.63 -5.00
CA SER A 154 7.99 -8.39 -5.98
C SER A 154 6.81 -9.34 -5.77
N GLN A 155 7.05 -10.54 -5.25
CA GLN A 155 6.01 -11.53 -4.94
C GLN A 155 4.97 -11.01 -3.95
N TYR A 156 5.32 -10.00 -3.13
CA TYR A 156 4.43 -9.42 -2.14
C TYR A 156 3.41 -8.44 -2.73
N SER A 157 3.56 -8.04 -3.99
CA SER A 157 2.64 -7.13 -4.68
C SER A 157 1.16 -7.56 -4.53
N CYS A 158 0.86 -8.85 -4.69
CA CYS A 158 -0.50 -9.36 -4.57
C CYS A 158 -1.12 -9.10 -3.19
N LEU A 159 -0.35 -9.27 -2.11
CA LEU A 159 -0.85 -9.07 -0.74
C LEU A 159 -1.04 -7.60 -0.40
N PHE A 160 -0.13 -6.73 -0.84
CA PHE A 160 -0.30 -5.29 -0.68
C PHE A 160 -1.53 -4.77 -1.44
N ASN A 161 -1.71 -5.18 -2.70
CA ASN A 161 -2.88 -4.77 -3.49
C ASN A 161 -4.18 -5.30 -2.86
N LYS A 162 -4.20 -6.52 -2.30
CA LYS A 162 -5.34 -7.03 -1.50
C LYS A 162 -5.64 -6.17 -0.28
N LEU A 163 -4.62 -5.73 0.47
CA LEU A 163 -4.80 -4.82 1.60
C LEU A 163 -5.43 -3.50 1.14
N ILE A 164 -4.90 -2.90 0.08
CA ILE A 164 -5.39 -1.61 -0.42
C ILE A 164 -6.86 -1.72 -0.86
N ASN A 165 -7.23 -2.80 -1.56
CA ASN A 165 -8.62 -3.08 -1.94
C ASN A 165 -9.55 -3.22 -0.73
N ALA A 166 -9.14 -3.98 0.28
CA ALA A 166 -9.95 -4.12 1.50
C ALA A 166 -10.10 -2.78 2.27
N CYS A 167 -9.08 -1.92 2.21
CA CYS A 167 -9.14 -0.57 2.76
C CYS A 167 -10.10 0.36 1.99
N PHE A 168 -10.31 0.15 0.67
CA PHE A 168 -11.33 0.90 -0.08
C PHE A 168 -12.73 0.56 0.37
N GLU A 169 -13.04 -0.74 0.48
CA GLU A 169 -14.36 -1.21 0.91
C GLU A 169 -14.74 -0.67 2.29
N SER A 170 -13.74 -0.48 3.15
CA SER A 170 -13.89 0.04 4.52
C SER A 170 -13.64 1.55 4.66
N LYS A 171 -13.41 2.28 3.57
CA LYS A 171 -13.11 3.73 3.53
C LYS A 171 -11.88 4.16 4.36
N ASN A 172 -10.89 3.29 4.53
CA ASN A 172 -9.69 3.55 5.31
C ASN A 172 -8.52 4.08 4.45
N LEU A 173 -8.68 5.30 3.92
CA LEU A 173 -7.72 5.90 2.97
C LEU A 173 -6.32 6.14 3.54
N GLY A 174 -6.21 6.34 4.86
CA GLY A 174 -4.93 6.54 5.53
C GLY A 174 -4.02 5.31 5.38
N ILE A 175 -4.56 4.12 5.62
CA ILE A 175 -3.80 2.87 5.51
C ILE A 175 -3.48 2.55 4.06
N SER A 176 -4.43 2.75 3.13
CA SER A 176 -4.17 2.61 1.69
C SER A 176 -3.02 3.49 1.23
N SER A 177 -2.98 4.74 1.70
CA SER A 177 -1.92 5.69 1.36
C SER A 177 -0.57 5.22 1.93
N SER A 178 -0.51 4.84 3.20
CA SER A 178 0.72 4.32 3.80
C SER A 178 1.23 3.04 3.11
N ALA A 179 0.33 2.17 2.64
CA ALA A 179 0.68 0.98 1.86
C ALA A 179 1.28 1.36 0.50
N VAL A 180 0.65 2.28 -0.24
CA VAL A 180 1.17 2.75 -1.54
C VAL A 180 2.51 3.46 -1.39
N ASP A 181 2.67 4.32 -0.37
CA ASP A 181 3.95 4.98 -0.08
C ASP A 181 5.09 3.96 0.13
N PHE A 182 4.80 2.91 0.90
CA PHE A 182 5.75 1.83 1.15
C PHE A 182 6.09 1.07 -0.14
N MET A 183 5.07 0.68 -0.93
CA MET A 183 5.27 -0.01 -2.20
C MET A 183 6.13 0.80 -3.17
N LEU A 184 5.85 2.10 -3.31
CA LEU A 184 6.66 3.00 -4.14
C LEU A 184 8.11 3.06 -3.64
N SER A 185 8.33 3.20 -2.33
CA SER A 185 9.68 3.28 -1.74
C SER A 185 10.51 2.00 -1.92
N LYS A 186 9.85 0.84 -2.02
CA LYS A 186 10.46 -0.48 -2.19
C LYS A 186 10.37 -1.00 -3.61
N ASN A 187 9.92 -0.17 -4.57
CA ASN A 187 9.73 -0.52 -5.97
C ASN A 187 8.89 -1.79 -6.19
N ILE A 188 7.82 -1.95 -5.39
CA ILE A 188 6.86 -3.05 -5.51
C ILE A 188 5.78 -2.65 -6.50
N ALA A 189 5.46 -3.54 -7.44
CA ALA A 189 4.41 -3.30 -8.43
C ALA A 189 3.05 -3.03 -7.78
N ILE A 190 2.39 -1.94 -8.18
CA ILE A 190 1.05 -1.56 -7.74
C ILE A 190 0.09 -1.82 -8.89
N ASP A 191 -1.05 -2.44 -8.61
CA ASP A 191 -2.10 -2.59 -9.61
C ASP A 191 -2.64 -1.20 -9.98
N PHE A 192 -2.63 -0.88 -11.27
CA PHE A 192 -3.04 0.42 -11.77
C PHE A 192 -4.50 0.72 -11.48
N SER A 193 -5.38 -0.28 -11.52
CA SER A 193 -6.80 -0.11 -11.17
C SER A 193 -6.95 0.35 -9.71
N VAL A 194 -6.16 -0.25 -8.82
CA VAL A 194 -6.12 0.06 -7.38
C VAL A 194 -5.56 1.45 -7.12
N LEU A 195 -4.46 1.81 -7.79
CA LEU A 195 -3.85 3.15 -7.67
C LEU A 195 -4.77 4.25 -8.18
N ARG A 196 -5.43 4.05 -9.32
CA ARG A 196 -6.42 4.97 -9.89
C ARG A 196 -7.64 5.14 -8.99
N GLY A 197 -8.11 4.04 -8.40
CA GLY A 197 -9.13 4.05 -7.35
C GLY A 197 -8.71 4.92 -6.15
N LEU A 198 -7.43 4.83 -5.73
CA LEU A 198 -6.90 5.63 -4.62
C LEU A 198 -6.90 7.11 -4.92
N ILE A 199 -6.38 7.47 -6.08
CA ILE A 199 -6.31 8.86 -6.54
C ILE A 199 -7.71 9.47 -6.55
N THR A 200 -8.67 8.75 -7.12
CA THR A 200 -10.08 9.17 -7.16
C THR A 200 -10.66 9.35 -5.76
N ALA A 201 -10.45 8.38 -4.87
CA ALA A 201 -10.97 8.45 -3.51
C ALA A 201 -10.34 9.59 -2.69
N LEU A 202 -9.04 9.84 -2.85
CA LEU A 202 -8.34 10.96 -2.21
C LEU A 202 -8.88 12.31 -2.68
N GLY A 203 -9.05 12.49 -4.01
CA GLY A 203 -9.62 13.72 -4.56
C GLY A 203 -11.05 13.99 -4.08
N ARG A 204 -11.90 12.96 -4.05
CA ARG A 204 -13.28 13.05 -3.51
C ARG A 204 -13.35 13.39 -2.02
N ASN A 205 -12.29 13.09 -1.26
CA ASN A 205 -12.15 13.46 0.15
C ASN A 205 -11.32 14.74 0.34
N SER A 206 -11.10 15.53 -0.72
CA SER A 206 -10.34 16.78 -0.71
C SER A 206 -8.87 16.65 -0.29
N LEU A 207 -8.29 15.45 -0.37
CA LEU A 207 -6.88 15.17 -0.08
C LEU A 207 -6.01 15.38 -1.34
N TRP A 208 -6.14 16.56 -1.95
CA TRP A 208 -5.56 16.87 -3.26
C TRP A 208 -4.04 16.76 -3.33
N SER A 209 -3.32 17.19 -2.30
CA SER A 209 -1.85 17.08 -2.26
C SER A 209 -1.39 15.63 -2.49
N LYS A 210 -2.01 14.68 -1.78
CA LYS A 210 -1.71 13.26 -1.89
C LYS A 210 -2.17 12.67 -3.22
N ALA A 211 -3.37 13.04 -3.69
CA ALA A 211 -3.89 12.62 -4.99
C ALA A 211 -2.94 13.04 -6.13
N ARG A 212 -2.43 14.27 -6.09
CA ARG A 212 -1.46 14.80 -7.06
C ARG A 212 -0.13 14.04 -7.03
N THR A 213 0.41 13.76 -5.84
CA THR A 213 1.63 12.94 -5.70
C THR A 213 1.45 11.57 -6.35
N TYR A 214 0.35 10.88 -6.05
CA TYR A 214 0.08 9.55 -6.62
C TYR A 214 -0.22 9.58 -8.10
N TYR A 215 -0.91 10.61 -8.59
CA TYR A 215 -1.13 10.79 -10.02
C TYR A 215 0.19 11.02 -10.75
N LYS A 216 1.11 11.82 -10.20
CA LYS A 216 2.46 12.00 -10.75
C LYS A 216 3.23 10.68 -10.80
N SER A 217 3.23 9.91 -9.71
CA SER A 217 3.86 8.58 -9.68
C SER A 217 3.22 7.62 -10.68
N ALA A 218 1.89 7.64 -10.80
CA ALA A 218 1.15 6.82 -11.75
C ALA A 218 1.50 7.15 -13.21
N LEU A 219 1.70 8.43 -13.55
CA LEU A 219 2.21 8.85 -14.86
C LEU A 219 3.60 8.27 -15.13
N SER A 220 4.52 8.37 -14.17
CA SER A 220 5.88 7.82 -14.30
C SER A 220 5.91 6.30 -14.42
N LEU A 221 4.94 5.60 -13.83
CA LEU A 221 4.78 4.14 -13.91
C LEU A 221 4.07 3.68 -15.20
N GLY A 222 3.58 4.60 -16.04
CA GLY A 222 2.83 4.27 -17.24
C GLY A 222 1.40 3.80 -16.98
N CYS A 223 0.78 4.19 -15.85
CA CYS A 223 -0.62 3.85 -15.52
C CYS A 223 -1.63 4.45 -16.50
N TYR A 224 -1.27 5.58 -17.09
CA TYR A 224 -2.07 6.26 -18.10
C TYR A 224 -1.38 6.07 -19.44
N LEU A 225 -2.17 5.85 -20.50
CA LEU A 225 -1.66 5.96 -21.87
C LEU A 225 -0.86 7.27 -21.95
N PRO A 226 0.34 7.27 -22.58
CA PRO A 226 1.02 8.52 -22.86
C PRO A 226 -0.02 9.39 -23.52
N LEU A 227 -0.33 10.54 -22.91
CA LEU A 227 -1.23 11.52 -23.50
C LEU A 227 -0.61 11.82 -24.86
N GLN A 228 -1.11 11.16 -25.91
CA GLN A 228 -0.47 11.11 -27.21
C GLN A 228 -0.60 12.51 -27.79
N GLY A 229 0.47 13.27 -27.63
CA GLY A 229 0.49 14.69 -27.92
C GLY A 229 1.58 15.32 -27.06
N ASN A 230 2.59 15.88 -27.72
CA ASN A 230 3.43 16.91 -27.13
C ASN A 230 2.54 17.85 -26.30
N PHE A 231 2.75 17.96 -24.99
CA PHE A 231 1.99 18.86 -24.13
C PHE A 231 2.06 20.34 -24.55
N TYR A 232 2.93 20.65 -25.52
CA TYR A 232 3.01 21.90 -26.28
C TYR A 232 1.91 22.08 -27.34
N HIS A 233 1.01 21.12 -27.52
CA HIS A 233 -0.11 21.22 -28.44
C HIS A 233 -1.35 21.61 -27.65
N GLU A 234 -2.12 22.54 -28.21
CA GLU A 234 -3.37 23.09 -27.69
C GLU A 234 -4.51 22.05 -27.53
N ARG A 235 -4.20 20.75 -27.47
CA ARG A 235 -5.16 19.64 -27.46
C ARG A 235 -4.81 18.62 -26.39
N LEU A 236 -5.76 18.37 -25.48
CA LEU A 236 -5.70 17.31 -24.48
C LEU A 236 -6.60 16.15 -24.90
N MET A 237 -6.01 14.96 -25.10
CA MET A 237 -6.77 13.74 -25.37
C MET A 237 -7.13 13.07 -24.04
N MET A 238 -8.42 13.05 -23.69
CA MET A 238 -8.91 12.57 -22.40
C MET A 238 -9.62 11.22 -22.55
N PRO A 239 -9.10 10.11 -22.01
CA PRO A 239 -9.83 8.85 -22.02
C PRO A 239 -11.14 8.90 -21.20
N SER A 240 -12.24 8.42 -21.78
CA SER A 240 -13.57 8.39 -21.15
C SER A 240 -13.69 7.51 -19.90
N TYR A 241 -12.73 6.61 -19.67
CA TYR A 241 -12.70 5.75 -18.48
C TYR A 241 -12.19 6.47 -17.21
N LEU A 242 -11.63 7.68 -17.33
CA LEU A 242 -11.08 8.44 -16.19
C LEU A 242 -12.19 8.98 -15.27
N SER A 243 -11.97 8.99 -13.96
CA SER A 243 -12.86 9.66 -13.02
C SER A 243 -12.78 11.18 -13.17
N GLU A 244 -13.75 11.90 -12.59
CA GLU A 244 -13.73 13.37 -12.57
C GLU A 244 -12.48 13.94 -11.88
N VAL A 245 -11.95 13.23 -10.88
CA VAL A 245 -10.71 13.60 -10.18
C VAL A 245 -9.51 13.42 -11.10
N GLU A 246 -9.40 12.27 -11.77
CA GLU A 246 -8.31 12.00 -12.71
C GLU A 246 -8.36 12.97 -13.91
N MET A 247 -9.55 13.26 -14.43
CA MET A 247 -9.75 14.25 -15.50
C MET A 247 -9.30 15.65 -15.06
N LEU A 248 -9.63 16.06 -13.83
CA LEU A 248 -9.16 17.35 -13.29
C LEU A 248 -7.63 17.39 -13.22
N LEU A 249 -7.00 16.34 -12.66
CA LEU A 249 -5.54 16.26 -12.56
C LEU A 249 -4.86 16.30 -13.94
N ALA A 250 -5.44 15.66 -14.95
CA ALA A 250 -4.99 15.77 -16.34
C ALA A 250 -5.12 17.20 -16.90
N ILE A 251 -6.20 17.91 -16.57
CA ILE A 251 -6.37 19.33 -16.94
C ILE A 251 -5.34 20.21 -16.23
N GLU A 252 -5.02 19.97 -14.95
CA GLU A 252 -3.98 20.72 -14.24
C GLU A 252 -2.61 20.58 -14.93
N VAL A 253 -2.23 19.36 -15.31
CA VAL A 253 -1.00 19.10 -16.06
C VAL A 253 -1.02 19.85 -17.39
N PHE A 254 -2.13 19.76 -18.13
CA PHE A 254 -2.30 20.45 -19.41
C PHE A 254 -2.18 21.97 -19.31
N LEU A 255 -2.77 22.57 -18.27
CA LEU A 255 -2.66 24.01 -18.00
C LEU A 255 -1.22 24.43 -17.72
N VAL A 256 -0.51 23.68 -16.86
CA VAL A 256 0.89 24.00 -16.52
C VAL A 256 1.80 23.86 -17.74
N SER A 257 1.63 22.80 -18.55
CA SER A 257 2.43 22.62 -19.75
C SER A 257 2.19 23.70 -20.82
N ASN A 258 1.01 24.31 -20.84
CA ASN A 258 0.66 25.41 -21.74
C ASN A 258 0.71 26.80 -21.06
N ALA A 259 1.33 26.92 -19.88
CA ALA A 259 1.30 28.16 -19.11
C ALA A 259 1.89 29.37 -19.87
N ASN A 260 3.03 29.18 -20.54
CA ASN A 260 3.67 30.22 -21.36
C ASN A 260 2.75 30.69 -22.48
N TYR A 261 1.99 29.77 -23.08
CA TYR A 261 1.04 30.06 -24.13
C TYR A 261 -0.16 30.86 -23.60
N ILE A 262 -0.76 30.40 -22.49
CA ILE A 262 -1.94 31.01 -21.88
C ILE A 262 -1.66 32.42 -21.35
N GLN A 263 -0.45 32.65 -20.83
CA GLN A 263 -0.03 33.94 -20.28
C GLN A 263 0.47 34.92 -21.34
N SER A 264 0.62 34.49 -22.60
CA SER A 264 1.11 35.35 -23.68
C SER A 264 0.06 36.37 -24.13
N PRO A 265 0.40 37.65 -24.29
CA PRO A 265 -0.52 38.67 -24.80
C PRO A 265 -0.97 38.43 -26.26
N MET A 266 -0.32 37.52 -27.00
CA MET A 266 -0.71 37.12 -28.36
C MET A 266 -1.71 35.94 -28.40
N ALA A 267 -2.15 35.39 -27.26
CA ALA A 267 -2.96 34.16 -27.18
C ALA A 267 -4.42 34.28 -27.67
N ILE A 268 -4.85 35.43 -28.18
CA ILE A 268 -6.28 35.72 -28.49
C ILE A 268 -6.82 34.82 -29.63
N SER A 269 -5.95 34.26 -30.47
CA SER A 269 -6.37 33.51 -31.67
C SER A 269 -6.45 31.99 -31.51
N HIS A 270 -6.01 31.39 -30.40
CA HIS A 270 -5.98 29.92 -30.33
C HIS A 270 -6.83 29.32 -29.23
N THR A 271 -7.42 28.17 -29.56
CA THR A 271 -8.38 27.46 -28.74
C THR A 271 -7.68 26.28 -28.07
N LEU A 272 -7.61 26.30 -26.75
CA LEU A 272 -7.30 25.10 -25.96
C LEU A 272 -8.47 24.13 -26.10
N GLN A 273 -8.21 22.92 -26.58
CA GLN A 273 -9.24 21.90 -26.80
C GLN A 273 -9.01 20.69 -25.91
N ILE A 274 -10.11 20.10 -25.45
CA ILE A 274 -10.13 18.82 -24.76
C ILE A 274 -11.01 17.88 -25.58
N ILE A 275 -10.44 16.76 -26.00
CA ILE A 275 -11.12 15.74 -26.81
C ILE A 275 -11.36 14.52 -25.94
N LEU A 276 -12.63 14.19 -25.71
CA LEU A 276 -13.02 13.06 -24.88
C LEU A 276 -13.00 11.76 -25.71
N LYS A 277 -11.92 11.00 -25.58
CA LYS A 277 -11.69 9.75 -26.31
C LYS A 277 -12.67 8.64 -25.91
N ARG A 278 -13.30 8.01 -26.91
CA ARG A 278 -14.04 6.75 -26.72
C ARG A 278 -13.05 5.63 -26.44
N CYS A 279 -13.43 4.70 -25.58
CA CYS A 279 -12.62 3.51 -25.32
C CYS A 279 -12.64 2.58 -26.54
N GLU A 280 -11.46 2.06 -26.93
CA GLU A 280 -11.29 1.20 -28.11
C GLU A 280 -11.75 -0.25 -27.88
N ASP A 281 -11.94 -0.67 -26.62
CA ASP A 281 -12.48 -2.00 -26.30
C ASP A 281 -13.98 -2.06 -26.62
N GLN A 282 -14.28 -2.53 -27.83
CA GLN A 282 -15.60 -2.59 -28.45
C GLN A 282 -16.57 -3.61 -27.81
N THR A 283 -16.17 -4.36 -26.79
CA THR A 283 -16.97 -5.49 -26.28
C THR A 283 -18.09 -5.08 -25.31
N VAL A 284 -18.06 -3.86 -24.76
CA VAL A 284 -19.11 -3.35 -23.85
C VAL A 284 -19.34 -1.84 -24.09
N GLN A 285 -19.65 -1.43 -25.33
CA GLN A 285 -20.08 -0.06 -25.57
C GLN A 285 -21.57 0.10 -25.23
N ASN A 286 -21.85 0.48 -23.98
CA ASN A 286 -23.14 1.08 -23.65
C ASN A 286 -23.03 2.59 -23.89
N ASN A 287 -23.83 3.16 -24.80
CA ASN A 287 -23.80 4.61 -25.08
C ASN A 287 -24.04 5.46 -23.81
N GLY A 288 -24.70 4.91 -22.79
CA GLY A 288 -24.87 5.54 -21.48
C GLY A 288 -23.55 5.80 -20.74
N ASP A 289 -22.55 4.93 -20.86
CA ASP A 289 -21.28 5.06 -20.13
C ASP A 289 -20.42 6.21 -20.68
N TYR A 290 -20.49 6.44 -22.00
CA TYR A 290 -19.83 7.57 -22.64
C TYR A 290 -20.52 8.90 -22.28
N GLN A 291 -21.86 8.92 -22.24
CA GLN A 291 -22.58 10.11 -21.78
C GLN A 291 -22.24 10.44 -20.31
N ALA A 292 -22.15 9.44 -19.44
CA ALA A 292 -21.68 9.63 -18.06
C ALA A 292 -20.23 10.17 -17.99
N SER A 293 -19.38 9.88 -18.99
CA SER A 293 -18.04 10.46 -19.07
C SER A 293 -18.04 11.95 -19.43
N VAL A 294 -19.02 12.41 -20.22
CA VAL A 294 -19.23 13.84 -20.50
C VAL A 294 -19.61 14.61 -19.23
N GLU A 295 -20.51 14.03 -18.43
CA GLU A 295 -20.90 14.61 -17.14
C GLU A 295 -19.71 14.66 -16.17
N ARG A 296 -18.90 13.60 -16.10
CA ARG A 296 -17.66 13.56 -15.31
C ARG A 296 -16.66 14.65 -15.73
N LEU A 297 -16.49 14.89 -17.03
CA LEU A 297 -15.61 15.94 -17.53
C LEU A 297 -16.11 17.34 -17.12
N THR A 298 -17.42 17.56 -17.24
CA THR A 298 -18.06 18.80 -16.79
C THR A 298 -17.89 19.01 -15.30
N LEU A 299 -18.03 17.93 -14.51
CA LEU A 299 -17.83 17.95 -13.07
C LEU A 299 -16.36 18.23 -12.70
N ALA A 300 -15.40 17.64 -13.41
CA ALA A 300 -13.97 17.88 -13.20
C ALA A 300 -13.63 19.38 -13.29
N ALA A 301 -14.11 20.05 -14.33
CA ALA A 301 -13.92 21.50 -14.52
C ALA A 301 -14.56 22.34 -13.40
N ARG A 302 -15.69 21.87 -12.84
CA ARG A 302 -16.40 22.55 -11.73
C ARG A 302 -15.76 22.31 -10.35
N ILE A 303 -15.09 21.18 -10.16
CA ILE A 303 -14.37 20.85 -8.91
C ILE A 303 -13.08 21.68 -8.79
N SER A 304 -12.50 22.08 -9.93
CA SER A 304 -11.35 22.97 -9.97
C SER A 304 -11.59 24.24 -9.16
N ASP A 305 -10.53 24.72 -8.51
CA ASP A 305 -10.52 26.01 -7.81
C ASP A 305 -9.27 26.81 -8.21
N PRO A 306 -9.41 27.91 -8.97
CA PRO A 306 -10.64 28.45 -9.58
C PRO A 306 -11.38 27.49 -10.52
N LYS A 307 -12.68 27.67 -10.68
CA LYS A 307 -13.49 26.88 -11.63
C LYS A 307 -13.05 27.12 -13.07
N LEU A 308 -13.01 26.05 -13.84
CA LEU A 308 -12.71 26.07 -15.26
C LEU A 308 -14.01 26.01 -16.07
N PHE A 309 -14.03 26.69 -17.21
CA PHE A 309 -15.21 26.72 -18.09
C PHE A 309 -14.91 25.98 -19.39
N LEU A 310 -15.70 24.94 -19.64
CA LEU A 310 -15.65 24.14 -20.86
C LEU A 310 -16.84 24.49 -21.75
N LYS A 311 -16.58 24.86 -23.00
CA LYS A 311 -17.60 25.08 -24.03
C LYS A 311 -17.60 23.91 -24.99
N HIS A 312 -18.74 23.23 -25.10
CA HIS A 312 -18.93 22.22 -26.14
C HIS A 312 -18.80 22.88 -27.52
N MET A 313 -17.99 22.29 -28.40
CA MET A 313 -17.78 22.81 -29.75
C MET A 313 -18.49 21.95 -30.79
N THR A 314 -18.14 20.68 -30.87
CA THR A 314 -18.59 19.78 -31.93
C THR A 314 -18.34 18.32 -31.54
N VAL A 315 -18.87 17.42 -32.35
CA VAL A 315 -18.55 16.00 -32.36
C VAL A 315 -17.63 15.74 -33.55
N ASN A 316 -16.45 15.14 -33.33
CA ASN A 316 -15.51 14.88 -34.41
C ASN A 316 -15.94 13.68 -35.29
N ILE A 317 -15.17 13.40 -36.35
CA ILE A 317 -15.43 12.30 -37.30
C ILE A 317 -15.49 10.93 -36.59
N ASN A 318 -14.79 10.77 -35.47
CA ASN A 318 -14.76 9.56 -34.65
C ASN A 318 -15.89 9.50 -33.61
N ARG A 319 -16.88 10.39 -33.70
CA ARG A 319 -17.98 10.55 -32.72
C ARG A 319 -17.51 10.89 -31.31
N GLU A 320 -16.36 11.55 -31.18
CA GLU A 320 -15.80 12.01 -29.90
C GLU A 320 -16.21 13.46 -29.65
N GLU A 321 -16.60 13.76 -28.41
CA GLU A 321 -16.95 15.11 -27.98
C GLU A 321 -15.71 16.01 -27.88
N VAL A 322 -15.78 17.19 -28.48
CA VAL A 322 -14.71 18.19 -28.48
C VAL A 322 -15.17 19.42 -27.71
N TYR A 323 -14.40 19.78 -26.69
CA TYR A 323 -14.61 20.95 -25.85
C TYR A 323 -13.51 21.96 -26.07
N SER A 324 -13.84 23.24 -25.95
CA SER A 324 -12.88 24.33 -25.80
C SER A 324 -12.82 24.77 -24.34
N LEU A 325 -11.60 24.90 -23.80
CA LEU A 325 -11.34 25.47 -22.49
C LEU A 325 -11.24 27.00 -22.61
N GLU A 326 -12.08 27.71 -21.86
CA GLU A 326 -12.13 29.17 -21.90
C GLU A 326 -10.82 29.77 -21.37
N LEU A 327 -10.14 30.58 -22.22
CA LEU A 327 -8.82 31.14 -21.93
C LEU A 327 -8.80 31.99 -20.67
N THR A 328 -9.85 32.78 -20.43
CA THR A 328 -10.00 33.62 -19.22
C THR A 328 -10.00 32.79 -17.94
N SER A 329 -10.71 31.65 -17.95
CA SER A 329 -10.79 30.72 -16.83
C SER A 329 -9.46 30.01 -16.57
N ALA A 330 -8.76 29.61 -17.64
CA ALA A 330 -7.44 29.01 -17.58
C ALA A 330 -6.39 30.00 -17.06
N LEU A 331 -6.43 31.26 -17.54
CA LEU A 331 -5.53 32.32 -17.09
C LEU A 331 -5.72 32.60 -15.60
N LYS A 332 -6.97 32.72 -15.14
CA LYS A 332 -7.29 32.91 -13.73
C LYS A 332 -6.76 31.75 -12.88
N TRP A 333 -6.98 30.52 -13.33
CA TRP A 333 -6.47 29.33 -12.63
C TRP A 333 -4.95 29.36 -12.48
N LEU A 334 -4.22 29.68 -13.56
CA LEU A 334 -2.76 29.78 -13.53
C LEU A 334 -2.28 30.91 -12.61
N GLN A 335 -2.91 32.07 -12.63
CA GLN A 335 -2.54 33.19 -11.74
C GLN A 335 -2.60 32.79 -10.26
N GLU A 336 -3.60 32.00 -9.86
CA GLU A 336 -3.77 31.58 -8.47
C GLU A 336 -2.92 30.34 -8.09
N ASN A 337 -2.73 29.41 -9.02
CA ASN A 337 -2.18 28.08 -8.71
C ASN A 337 -0.74 27.82 -9.21
N MET A 338 -0.20 28.61 -10.15
CA MET A 338 1.05 28.29 -10.83
C MET A 338 2.25 28.10 -9.89
N LYS A 339 2.31 28.81 -8.76
CA LYS A 339 3.43 28.70 -7.79
C LYS A 339 3.60 27.29 -7.22
N TRP A 340 2.49 26.62 -6.90
CA TRP A 340 2.55 25.24 -6.41
C TRP A 340 2.43 24.25 -7.57
N ALA A 341 1.57 24.53 -8.56
CA ALA A 341 1.32 23.65 -9.68
C ALA A 341 2.57 23.45 -10.53
N GLY A 342 3.38 24.49 -10.73
CA GLY A 342 4.68 24.37 -11.39
C GLY A 342 5.63 23.41 -10.68
N LYS A 343 5.68 23.42 -9.34
CA LYS A 343 6.53 22.49 -8.57
C LYS A 343 6.07 21.04 -8.69
N VAL A 344 4.76 20.83 -8.82
CA VAL A 344 4.17 19.49 -8.91
C VAL A 344 4.26 18.96 -10.33
N TRP A 345 3.93 19.76 -11.34
CA TRP A 345 3.66 19.31 -12.70
C TRP A 345 4.74 19.63 -13.74
N LEU A 346 5.70 20.52 -13.45
CA LEU A 346 6.87 20.64 -14.31
C LEU A 346 7.71 19.37 -14.15
N PHE A 347 7.94 18.69 -15.27
CA PHE A 347 8.75 17.47 -15.38
C PHE A 347 10.19 17.82 -15.70
#